data_AF-A0A532BZU5-F1
#
_entry.id   AF-A0A532BZU5-F1
#
_cell.length_a   1.000
_cell.length_b   1.000
_cell.length_c   1.000
_cell.angle_alpha   90.00
_cell.angle_beta   90.00
_cell.angle_gamma   90.00
#
_symmetry.space_group_name_H-M   'P 1'
#
loop_
_entity.id
_entity.type
_entity.pdbx_description
1 polymer ?
#
loop_
_entity_poly.entity_id
_entity_poly.type
_entity_poly.pdbx_seq_one_letter_code
_entity_poly.pdbx_strand_id
1 'polypeptide(L)' 'MPTLPALSRELADATAECFGLGKDGTLAFDIVGQANHGVCAVATDPWAAYEHIERLDHICEIVLKSGVTRPHHS' A
#
# COMPACT_ATOMS: atom_id res chain seq x y z
N MET A 1 -14.90 -10.30 4.24
CA MET A 1 -14.63 -9.49 3.02
C MET A 1 -14.55 -10.45 1.84
N PRO A 2 -15.16 -10.16 0.68
CA PRO A 2 -15.04 -11.02 -0.49
C PRO A 2 -13.58 -11.03 -0.98
N THR A 3 -13.02 -12.20 -1.29
CA THR A 3 -11.69 -12.31 -1.91
C THR A 3 -11.80 -11.89 -3.37
N LEU A 4 -11.35 -10.68 -3.69
CA LEU A 4 -11.18 -10.26 -5.07
C LEU A 4 -10.01 -11.04 -5.69
N PRO A 5 -10.14 -11.58 -6.91
CA PRO A 5 -9.01 -12.15 -7.63
C PRO A 5 -7.89 -11.10 -7.76
N ALA A 6 -6.63 -11.51 -7.60
CA ALA A 6 -5.48 -10.60 -7.66
C ALA A 6 -5.36 -9.82 -8.99
N LEU A 7 -5.95 -10.36 -10.06
CA LEU A 7 -5.99 -9.75 -11.40
C LEU A 7 -7.34 -9.13 -11.75
N SER A 8 -8.20 -8.91 -10.75
CA SER A 8 -9.52 -8.30 -10.97
C SER A 8 -9.39 -6.81 -11.30
N ARG A 9 -10.27 -6.32 -12.17
CA ARG A 9 -10.33 -4.91 -12.55
C ARG A 9 -10.75 -4.05 -11.36
N GLU A 10 -11.66 -4.58 -10.54
CA GLU A 10 -12.17 -3.96 -9.34
C GLU A 10 -11.05 -3.67 -8.33
N LEU A 11 -10.12 -4.61 -8.13
CA LEU A 11 -8.95 -4.39 -7.28
C LEU A 11 -8.05 -3.30 -7.85
N ALA A 12 -7.82 -3.29 -9.16
CA ALA A 12 -6.99 -2.28 -9.82
C ALA A 12 -7.59 -0.86 -9.71
N ASP A 13 -8.89 -0.72 -9.96
CA ASP A 13 -9.60 0.56 -9.87
C ASP A 13 -9.60 1.10 -8.43
N ALA A 14 -9.88 0.25 -7.43
CA ALA A 14 -9.81 0.65 -6.03
C ALA A 14 -8.38 1.04 -5.59
N THR A 15 -7.37 0.32 -6.09
CA THR A 15 -5.96 0.64 -5.83
C THR A 15 -5.59 2.00 -6.42
N ALA A 16 -6.03 2.29 -7.65
CA ALA A 16 -5.80 3.58 -8.32
C ALA A 16 -6.51 4.75 -7.63
N GLU A 17 -7.73 4.53 -7.14
CA GLU A 17 -8.46 5.52 -6.33
C GLU A 17 -7.71 5.82 -5.02
N CYS A 18 -7.21 4.79 -4.32
CA CYS A 18 -6.43 4.97 -3.10
C CYS A 18 -5.08 5.67 -3.31
N PHE A 19 -4.47 5.56 -4.50
CA PHE A 19 -3.29 6.36 -4.84
C PHE A 19 -3.60 7.87 -4.97
N GLY A 20 -4.88 8.22 -5.11
CA GLY A 20 -5.33 9.59 -5.33
C GLY A 20 -4.89 10.12 -6.69
N LEU A 21 -4.96 9.29 -7.74
CA LEU A 21 -4.53 9.66 -9.09
C LEU A 21 -5.36 10.83 -9.63
N GLY A 22 -4.70 11.98 -9.75
CA GLY A 22 -5.23 13.20 -10.35
C GLY A 22 -5.34 13.09 -11.87
N LYS A 23 -6.20 13.93 -12.46
CA LYS A 23 -6.36 14.01 -13.93
C LYS A 23 -5.09 14.50 -14.66
N ASP A 24 -4.21 15.16 -13.92
CA ASP A 24 -2.89 15.64 -14.36
C ASP A 24 -1.78 14.59 -14.18
N GLY A 25 -2.13 13.39 -13.70
CA GLY A 25 -1.17 12.31 -13.44
C GLY A 25 -0.45 12.42 -12.09
N THR A 26 -0.83 13.37 -11.23
CA THR A 26 -0.29 13.47 -9.87
C THR A 26 -0.84 12.35 -8.97
N LEU A 27 -0.05 11.93 -7.99
CA LEU A 27 -0.44 10.95 -6.98
C LEU A 27 -0.42 11.61 -5.60
N ALA A 28 -1.38 11.25 -4.75
CA ALA A 28 -1.40 11.68 -3.36
C ALA A 28 -0.50 10.80 -2.48
N PHE A 29 -0.31 9.54 -2.86
CA PHE A 29 0.50 8.56 -2.14
C PHE A 29 1.31 7.72 -3.11
N ASP A 30 2.52 7.33 -2.70
CA ASP A 30 3.39 6.45 -3.50
C ASP A 30 3.20 4.96 -3.14
N ILE A 31 2.55 4.67 -2.00
CA ILE A 31 2.31 3.31 -1.48
C ILE A 31 0.87 3.20 -0.98
N VAL A 32 0.17 2.15 -1.39
CA VAL A 32 -1.19 1.82 -0.93
C VAL A 32 -1.29 0.38 -0.44
N GLY A 33 -2.03 0.18 0.65
CA GLY A 33 -2.31 -1.14 1.20
C GLY A 33 -3.54 -1.78 0.56
N GLN A 34 -3.43 -3.04 0.19
CA GLN A 34 -4.52 -3.88 -0.31
C GLN A 34 -4.91 -4.88 0.78
N ALA A 35 -6.02 -4.63 1.47
CA ALA A 35 -6.44 -5.41 2.64
C ALA A 35 -6.52 -6.92 2.34
N ASN A 36 -5.92 -7.73 3.21
CA ASN A 36 -5.79 -9.19 3.05
C ASN A 36 -5.05 -9.65 1.78
N HIS A 37 -4.20 -8.79 1.21
CA HIS A 37 -3.40 -9.11 0.02
C HIS A 37 -1.94 -8.71 0.20
N GLY A 38 -1.67 -7.41 0.31
CA GLY A 38 -0.32 -6.88 0.36
C GLY A 38 -0.30 -5.38 0.17
N VAL A 39 0.70 -4.87 -0.50
CA VAL A 39 0.86 -3.45 -0.82
C VAL A 39 1.24 -3.26 -2.28
N CYS A 40 0.91 -2.11 -2.84
CA CYS A 40 1.35 -1.68 -4.17
C CYS A 40 2.10 -0.36 -4.02
N ALA A 41 3.27 -0.26 -4.65
CA ALA A 41 4.07 0.97 -4.71
C ALA A 41 4.31 1.37 -6.16
N VAL A 42 4.37 2.68 -6.39
CA VAL A 42 4.61 3.29 -7.70
C VAL A 42 5.67 4.38 -7.57
N ALA A 43 6.48 4.54 -8.62
CA ALA A 43 7.46 5.60 -8.74
C ALA A 43 7.81 5.84 -10.21
N THR A 44 8.68 6.82 -10.48
CA THR A 44 9.15 7.15 -11.82
C THR A 44 10.04 6.08 -12.46
N ASP A 45 10.64 5.22 -11.64
CA ASP A 45 11.50 4.13 -12.08
C ASP A 45 11.38 2.93 -11.12
N PRO A 46 11.72 1.71 -11.59
CA PRO A 46 11.54 0.51 -10.78
C PRO A 46 12.40 0.46 -9.52
N TRP A 47 13.55 1.14 -9.47
CA TRP A 47 14.41 1.15 -8.28
C TRP A 47 13.79 2.01 -7.18
N ALA A 48 13.29 3.20 -7.52
CA ALA A 48 12.58 4.04 -6.56
C ALA A 48 11.33 3.34 -5.99
N ALA A 49 10.56 2.64 -6.83
CA ALA A 49 9.41 1.85 -6.37
C ALA A 49 9.84 0.71 -5.44
N TYR A 50 10.95 0.05 -5.74
CA TYR A 50 11.53 -0.99 -4.88
C TYR A 50 12.00 -0.43 -3.53
N GLU A 51 12.66 0.73 -3.51
CA GLU A 51 13.06 1.40 -2.27
C GLU A 51 11.87 1.77 -1.38
N HIS A 52 10.73 2.15 -1.97
CA HIS A 52 9.49 2.36 -1.22
C HIS A 52 9.02 1.09 -0.50
N ILE A 53 9.08 -0.07 -1.17
CA ILE A 53 8.71 -1.37 -0.60
C ILE A 53 9.68 -1.77 0.52
N GLU A 54 10.99 -1.71 0.30
CA GLU A 54 12.00 -2.07 1.31
C GLU A 54 11.90 -1.18 2.55
N ARG A 55 11.67 0.13 2.36
CA ARG A 55 11.47 1.06 3.49
C ARG A 55 10.22 0.71 4.29
N LEU A 56 9.12 0.36 3.60
CA LEU A 56 7.89 -0.05 4.27
C LEU A 56 8.08 -1.37 5.02
N ASP A 57 8.76 -2.35 4.44
CA ASP A 57 9.02 -3.65 5.10
C ASP A 57 9.80 -3.47 6.41
N HIS A 58 10.87 -2.67 6.39
CA HIS A 58 11.61 -2.33 7.60
C HIS A 58 10.75 -1.61 8.66
N ILE A 59 9.87 -0.69 8.26
CA ILE A 59 8.95 -0.02 9.19
C ILE A 59 7.98 -1.03 9.80
N CYS A 60 7.40 -1.91 8.99
CA CYS A 60 6.50 -2.97 9.46
C CYS A 60 7.22 -3.89 10.46
N GLU A 61 8.45 -4.30 10.15
CA GLU A 61 9.27 -5.11 11.04
C GLU A 61 9.52 -4.40 12.39
N ILE A 62 9.91 -3.13 12.37
CA ILE A 62 10.11 -2.32 13.58
C ILE A 62 8.82 -2.26 14.40
N VAL A 63 7.70 -1.90 13.78
CA VAL A 63 6.40 -1.76 14.47
C VAL A 63 5.98 -3.09 15.09
N LEU A 64 6.07 -4.19 14.35
CA LEU A 64 5.68 -5.52 14.84
C LEU A 64 6.60 -6.02 15.95
N LYS A 65 7.90 -5.71 15.90
CA LYS A 65 8.87 -6.09 16.95
C LYS A 65 8.88 -5.15 18.16
N SER A 66 8.30 -3.95 18.04
CA SER A 66 8.33 -2.94 19.11
C SER A 66 7.61 -3.34 20.40
N GLY A 67 6.74 -4.36 20.36
CA GLY A 67 5.89 -4.74 21.49
C GLY A 67 4.74 -3.77 21.77
N VAL A 68 4.61 -2.69 20.98
CA VAL A 68 3.48 -1.76 21.06
C VAL A 68 2.26 -2.45 20.47
N THR A 69 1.25 -2.70 21.30
CA THR A 69 -0.05 -3.17 20.84
C THR A 69 -0.96 -1.98 20.52
N ARG A 70 -1.88 -2.16 19.57
CA ARG A 70 -2.90 -1.16 19.31
C ARG A 70 -3.67 -0.92 20.62
N PRO A 71 -3.84 0.34 21.09
CA PRO A 71 -4.69 0.62 22.24
C PRO A 71 -6.06 0.01 22.01
N HIS A 72 -6.60 -0.70 23.01
CA HIS A 72 -7.99 -1.10 22.97
C HIS A 72 -8.84 0.16 22.96
N HIS A 73 -9.38 0.52 21.80
CA HIS A 73 -10.48 1.47 21.73
C HIS A 73 -11.71 0.75 22.28
N SER A 74 -12.08 1.09 23.52
CA SER A 74 -13.36 0.75 24.15
C SER A 74 -14.51 1.44 23.43
#